data_AF-A0A353LMV9-F1
#
_entry.id   AF-A0A353LMV9-F1
#
_cell.length_a   1.000
_cell.length_b   1.000
_cell.length_c   1.000
_cell.angle_alpha   90.00
_cell.angle_beta   90.00
_cell.angle_gamma   90.00
#
_symmetry.space_group_name_H-M   'P 1'
#
loop_
_entity.id
_entity.type
_entity.pdbx_description
1 polymer ?
#
loop_
_entity_poly.entity_id
_entity_poly.type
_entity_poly.pdbx_seq_one_letter_code
_entity_poly.pdbx_strand_id
1 'polypeptide(L)'
;GHAAFLVLERCREHVARGMPLTAALEQVAGATVFTTHTPVPAGHDVFDRALIEPYLKDMAHDLGIGMDELMGLGRSPGHESGFNMTTLGLRGSRFHNGVSRIHGEVASRMEAYHWPQVPPSENPIGYVTTGVHVMTFLASEWVMLFDSRSRGWREYMTDRRFWTDYVQAIPDQSFWSLRQNIKTGLLDYAREVLCRQYRRNHMGEAHIQRLLSHLSPNGHPPLVLGFARRFATYKRATLMFRDPVRLARILNQTDRPIVLLFAGKAHPQDRPGQDLIRIIGDYSEQPEFEGKLFFIENYDLALGRKLVAGVDVWLNNPEYPMEACGTSGQKAGLNGALNVSILDGWWGETFDGENGWGLIPQTGVDPDTRDRLEAEELLDVLEHEVIPLYFNRNSQGYSPGWVKRSKAAMQSILPRHSAERMLHDYIEQYYTPAIHHGRRLAAKEGALARELTQWKNKVRLAWSGVRMTRLDTPSARIDVDTALNIQVKIELNGLTPEDVRLECVLGEEDAFGAFNRRTCYALQPVGVEGTATMFGLQEPMAEAGLYAYEVRLFPFHPALAHPFETGCMLWL
;
A
#
# COMPACT_ATOMS: atom_id res chain seq x y z
N GLY A 1 -11.76 3.45 -8.47
CA GLY A 1 -12.68 3.52 -9.62
C GLY A 1 -14.04 4.07 -9.26
N HIS A 2 -14.77 3.41 -8.36
CA HIS A 2 -16.23 3.57 -8.19
C HIS A 2 -16.79 5.01 -8.18
N ALA A 3 -16.15 5.96 -7.51
CA ALA A 3 -16.65 7.34 -7.39
C ALA A 3 -16.15 8.31 -8.49
N ALA A 4 -15.43 7.82 -9.52
CA ALA A 4 -14.76 8.72 -10.48
C ALA A 4 -15.73 9.55 -11.34
N PHE A 5 -16.99 9.13 -11.51
CA PHE A 5 -18.00 9.94 -12.20
C PHE A 5 -18.35 11.25 -11.47
N LEU A 6 -17.99 11.41 -10.20
CA LEU A 6 -18.06 12.69 -9.50
C LEU A 6 -17.29 13.80 -10.25
N VAL A 7 -16.18 13.45 -10.92
CA VAL A 7 -15.42 14.39 -11.73
C VAL A 7 -16.27 14.96 -12.86
N LEU A 8 -16.99 14.08 -13.59
CA LEU A 8 -17.83 14.49 -14.72
C LEU A 8 -18.99 15.39 -14.26
N GLU A 9 -19.66 15.03 -13.16
CA GLU A 9 -20.77 15.83 -12.63
C GLU A 9 -20.31 17.22 -12.18
N ARG A 10 -19.17 17.31 -11.47
CA ARG A 10 -18.60 18.61 -11.08
C ARG A 10 -18.19 19.45 -12.29
N CYS A 11 -17.65 18.82 -13.34
CA CYS A 11 -17.37 19.52 -14.60
C CYS A 11 -18.67 20.05 -15.23
N ARG A 12 -19.74 19.25 -15.25
CA ARG A 12 -21.05 19.63 -15.79
C ARG A 12 -21.61 20.88 -15.11
N GLU A 13 -21.51 20.97 -13.78
CA GLU A 13 -21.93 22.16 -13.02
C GLU A 13 -21.17 23.43 -13.43
N HIS A 14 -19.88 23.32 -13.73
CA HIS A 14 -19.06 24.45 -14.21
C HIS A 14 -19.36 24.80 -15.67
N VAL A 15 -19.56 23.80 -16.53
CA VAL A 15 -19.92 23.99 -17.94
C VAL A 15 -21.29 24.66 -18.07
N ALA A 16 -22.27 24.27 -17.25
CA ALA A 16 -23.57 24.92 -17.18
C ALA A 16 -23.50 26.42 -16.81
N ARG A 17 -22.39 26.87 -16.20
CA ARG A 17 -22.11 28.29 -15.87
C ARG A 17 -21.24 28.99 -16.93
N GLY A 18 -21.01 28.36 -18.08
CA GLY A 18 -20.27 28.93 -19.21
C GLY A 18 -18.75 28.71 -19.16
N MET A 19 -18.24 27.84 -18.29
CA MET A 19 -16.82 27.48 -18.30
C MET A 19 -16.53 26.42 -19.38
N PRO A 20 -15.49 26.57 -20.22
CA PRO A 20 -15.08 25.49 -21.13
C PRO A 20 -14.72 24.21 -20.37
N LEU A 21 -15.09 23.04 -20.91
CA LEU A 21 -14.87 21.74 -20.25
C LEU A 21 -13.42 21.52 -19.82
N THR A 22 -12.45 21.88 -20.66
CA THR A 22 -11.03 21.68 -20.36
C THR A 22 -10.57 22.48 -19.14
N ALA A 23 -11.04 23.72 -19.00
CA ALA A 23 -10.80 24.55 -17.81
C ALA A 23 -11.59 24.05 -16.59
N ALA A 24 -12.83 23.59 -16.79
CA ALA A 24 -13.63 22.98 -15.73
C ALA A 24 -12.94 21.72 -15.18
N LEU A 25 -12.42 20.85 -16.05
CA LEU A 25 -11.67 19.66 -15.67
C LEU A 25 -10.40 20.03 -14.91
N GLU A 26 -9.64 21.03 -15.36
CA GLU A 26 -8.44 21.48 -14.65
C GLU A 26 -8.77 21.97 -13.24
N GLN A 27 -9.83 22.79 -13.10
CA GLN A 27 -10.27 23.30 -11.81
C GLN A 27 -10.78 22.18 -10.87
N VAL A 28 -11.59 21.25 -11.40
CA VAL A 28 -12.12 20.12 -10.62
C VAL A 28 -10.98 19.19 -10.20
N ALA A 29 -10.06 18.87 -11.11
CA ALA A 29 -8.94 17.99 -10.85
C ALA A 29 -8.01 18.55 -9.77
N GLY A 30 -7.74 19.87 -9.82
CA GLY A 30 -6.93 20.56 -8.82
C GLY A 30 -7.49 20.54 -7.40
N ALA A 31 -8.77 20.19 -7.23
CA ALA A 31 -9.44 20.05 -5.94
C ALA A 31 -9.85 18.59 -5.64
N THR A 32 -9.27 17.61 -6.34
CA THR A 32 -9.65 16.20 -6.24
C THR A 32 -8.44 15.35 -5.87
N VAL A 33 -8.64 14.46 -4.88
CA VAL A 33 -7.67 13.45 -4.44
C VAL A 33 -8.16 12.07 -4.89
N PHE A 34 -7.28 11.27 -5.47
CA PHE A 34 -7.55 9.91 -5.91
C PHE A 34 -6.65 8.91 -5.19
N THR A 35 -7.27 7.95 -4.50
CA THR A 35 -6.57 6.85 -3.85
C THR A 35 -6.82 5.55 -4.60
N THR A 36 -5.75 4.84 -4.94
CA THR A 36 -5.82 3.48 -5.50
C THR A 36 -5.55 2.42 -4.43
N HIS A 37 -6.28 1.32 -4.47
CA HIS A 37 -6.21 0.19 -3.52
C HIS A 37 -5.88 -1.14 -4.21
N THR A 38 -5.64 -1.12 -5.52
CA THR A 38 -5.51 -2.33 -6.32
C THR A 38 -4.08 -2.44 -6.87
N PRO A 39 -3.34 -3.53 -6.56
CA PRO A 39 -1.99 -3.76 -7.09
C PRO A 39 -1.98 -4.49 -8.45
N VAL A 40 -3.16 -4.80 -9.01
CA VAL A 40 -3.33 -5.60 -10.22
C VAL A 40 -4.26 -4.92 -11.24
N PRO A 41 -3.95 -4.96 -12.55
CA PRO A 41 -4.81 -4.36 -13.58
C PRO A 41 -6.24 -4.90 -13.57
N ALA A 42 -6.42 -6.20 -13.28
CA ALA A 42 -7.72 -6.87 -13.26
C ALA A 42 -8.68 -6.35 -12.17
N GLY A 43 -8.20 -5.58 -11.19
CA GLY A 43 -9.05 -4.96 -10.19
C GLY A 43 -9.44 -3.51 -10.54
N HIS A 44 -9.21 -3.06 -11.78
CA HIS A 44 -9.73 -1.80 -12.29
C HIS A 44 -11.06 -2.01 -13.01
N ASP A 45 -12.05 -1.17 -12.70
CA ASP A 45 -13.33 -1.19 -13.39
C ASP A 45 -13.17 -0.64 -14.81
N VAL A 46 -13.38 -1.50 -15.80
CA VAL A 46 -13.39 -1.15 -17.22
C VAL A 46 -14.73 -1.56 -17.81
N PHE A 47 -15.42 -0.59 -18.41
CA PHE A 47 -16.74 -0.80 -19.00
C PHE A 47 -16.71 -0.62 -20.51
N ASP A 48 -17.36 -1.51 -21.24
CA ASP A 48 -17.49 -1.37 -22.70
C ASP A 48 -18.35 -0.15 -23.06
N ARG A 49 -18.02 0.49 -24.20
CA ARG A 49 -18.79 1.62 -24.74
C ARG A 49 -20.29 1.34 -24.82
N ALA A 50 -20.68 0.15 -25.26
CA ALA A 50 -22.09 -0.24 -25.40
C ALA A 50 -22.84 -0.22 -24.06
N LEU A 51 -22.15 -0.45 -22.94
CA LEU A 51 -22.72 -0.32 -21.61
C LEU A 51 -22.76 1.15 -21.16
N ILE A 52 -21.71 1.93 -21.43
CA ILE A 52 -21.57 3.32 -20.95
C ILE A 52 -22.48 4.30 -21.70
N GLU A 53 -22.55 4.18 -23.02
CA GLU A 53 -23.19 5.16 -23.91
C GLU A 53 -24.67 5.43 -23.57
N PRO A 54 -25.52 4.42 -23.29
CA PRO A 54 -26.90 4.66 -22.89
C PRO A 54 -27.07 5.52 -21.62
N TYR A 55 -26.11 5.45 -20.68
CA TYR A 55 -26.18 6.17 -19.40
C TYR A 55 -25.48 7.53 -19.43
N LEU A 56 -24.44 7.71 -20.26
CA LEU A 56 -23.62 8.92 -20.27
C LEU A 56 -23.80 9.82 -21.49
N LYS A 57 -24.62 9.44 -22.48
CA LYS A 57 -24.87 10.29 -23.67
C LYS A 57 -25.39 11.68 -23.33
N ASP A 58 -26.32 11.78 -22.36
CA ASP A 58 -26.93 13.07 -21.98
C ASP A 58 -25.90 13.90 -21.19
N MET A 59 -25.08 13.23 -20.38
CA MET A 59 -23.94 13.87 -19.71
C MET A 59 -22.89 14.38 -20.70
N ALA A 60 -22.59 13.66 -21.78
CA ALA A 60 -21.68 14.13 -22.82
C ALA A 60 -22.22 15.42 -23.48
N HIS A 61 -23.51 15.43 -23.80
CA HIS A 61 -24.20 16.60 -24.33
C HIS A 61 -24.11 17.80 -23.36
N ASP A 62 -24.40 17.58 -22.07
CA ASP A 62 -24.34 18.64 -21.05
C ASP A 62 -22.92 19.16 -20.80
N LEU A 63 -21.90 18.34 -21.06
CA LEU A 63 -20.49 18.73 -21.03
C LEU A 63 -20.03 19.44 -22.32
N GLY A 64 -20.88 19.49 -23.35
CA GLY A 64 -20.60 20.12 -24.63
C GLY A 64 -19.64 19.33 -25.52
N ILE A 65 -19.54 18.02 -25.33
CA ILE A 65 -18.60 17.14 -26.05
C ILE A 65 -19.30 15.94 -26.68
N GLY A 66 -18.65 15.33 -27.68
CA GLY A 66 -19.10 14.08 -28.28
C GLY A 66 -18.80 12.87 -27.38
N MET A 67 -19.49 11.76 -27.65
CA MET A 67 -19.27 10.50 -26.91
C MET A 67 -17.84 9.98 -27.05
N ASP A 68 -17.20 10.18 -28.21
CA ASP A 68 -15.81 9.75 -28.43
C ASP A 68 -14.82 10.51 -27.56
N GLU A 69 -15.06 11.81 -27.33
CA GLU A 69 -14.24 12.63 -26.43
C GLU A 69 -14.46 12.23 -24.97
N LEU A 70 -15.72 11.96 -24.58
CA LEU A 70 -16.03 11.45 -23.23
C LEU A 70 -15.35 10.10 -22.99
N MET A 71 -15.48 9.15 -23.93
CA MET A 71 -14.78 7.86 -23.87
C MET A 71 -13.27 8.04 -23.81
N GLY A 72 -12.74 9.07 -24.49
CA GLY A 72 -11.35 9.48 -24.42
C GLY A 72 -10.84 9.73 -22.99
N LEU A 73 -11.68 10.21 -22.08
CA LEU A 73 -11.33 10.43 -20.66
C LEU A 73 -11.02 9.13 -19.92
N GLY A 74 -11.66 8.01 -20.29
CA GLY A 74 -11.43 6.68 -19.73
C GLY A 74 -10.46 5.80 -20.52
N ARG A 75 -9.90 6.26 -21.64
CA ARG A 75 -9.06 5.43 -22.51
C ARG A 75 -7.71 5.09 -21.88
N SER A 76 -7.40 3.80 -21.74
CA SER A 76 -6.11 3.26 -21.29
C SER A 76 -5.50 2.28 -22.31
N PRO A 77 -4.17 2.07 -22.31
CA PRO A 77 -3.53 1.01 -23.10
C PRO A 77 -4.15 -0.36 -22.79
N GLY A 78 -4.27 -1.22 -23.79
CA GLY A 78 -4.87 -2.56 -23.67
C GLY A 78 -6.40 -2.61 -23.62
N HIS A 79 -7.07 -1.47 -23.43
CA HIS A 79 -8.53 -1.35 -23.40
C HIS A 79 -8.99 -0.10 -24.18
N GLU A 80 -8.55 0.03 -25.44
CA GLU A 80 -8.77 1.26 -26.24
C GLU A 80 -10.25 1.59 -26.48
N SER A 81 -11.10 0.57 -26.53
CA SER A 81 -12.56 0.68 -26.67
C SER A 81 -13.31 0.76 -25.33
N GLY A 82 -12.60 0.53 -24.21
CA GLY A 82 -13.16 0.49 -22.87
C GLY A 82 -13.07 1.84 -22.15
N PHE A 83 -13.93 2.02 -21.16
CA PHE A 83 -13.93 3.14 -20.25
C PHE A 83 -13.34 2.72 -18.90
N ASN A 84 -12.05 3.00 -18.69
CA ASN A 84 -11.33 2.68 -17.47
C ASN A 84 -11.57 3.76 -16.40
N MET A 85 -12.17 3.36 -15.29
CA MET A 85 -12.51 4.26 -14.18
C MET A 85 -11.28 4.75 -13.41
N THR A 86 -10.19 3.98 -13.38
CA THR A 86 -8.92 4.42 -12.78
C THR A 86 -8.32 5.53 -13.63
N THR A 87 -8.32 5.38 -14.96
CA THR A 87 -7.84 6.41 -15.89
C THR A 87 -8.66 7.70 -15.78
N LEU A 88 -10.00 7.61 -15.69
CA LEU A 88 -10.85 8.77 -15.42
C LEU A 88 -10.46 9.43 -14.10
N GLY A 89 -10.29 8.64 -13.04
CA GLY A 89 -9.86 9.11 -11.72
C GLY A 89 -8.54 9.89 -11.78
N LEU A 90 -7.50 9.30 -12.39
CA LEU A 90 -6.17 9.89 -12.50
C LEU A 90 -6.18 11.19 -13.31
N ARG A 91 -6.87 11.23 -14.46
CA ARG A 91 -6.99 12.45 -15.28
C ARG A 91 -7.82 13.53 -14.59
N GLY A 92 -8.82 13.11 -13.82
CA GLY A 92 -9.74 13.94 -13.05
C GLY A 92 -9.27 14.36 -11.66
N SER A 93 -8.01 14.12 -11.31
CA SER A 93 -7.40 14.52 -10.04
C SER A 93 -5.97 15.03 -10.23
N ARG A 94 -5.43 15.72 -9.21
CA ARG A 94 -4.04 16.23 -9.19
C ARG A 94 -3.21 15.71 -8.01
N PHE A 95 -3.85 14.96 -7.14
CA PHE A 95 -3.27 14.40 -5.94
C PHE A 95 -3.61 12.92 -5.93
N HIS A 96 -2.60 12.06 -6.00
CA HIS A 96 -2.76 10.63 -6.22
C HIS A 96 -1.96 9.83 -5.21
N ASN A 97 -2.53 8.79 -4.62
CA ASN A 97 -1.81 7.98 -3.65
C ASN A 97 -2.15 6.49 -3.68
N GLY A 98 -1.13 5.67 -3.43
CA GLY A 98 -1.26 4.29 -2.97
C GLY A 98 -1.52 4.21 -1.46
N VAL A 99 -1.71 2.99 -0.96
CA VAL A 99 -2.20 2.71 0.41
C VAL A 99 -1.17 2.09 1.35
N SER A 100 0.07 1.97 0.86
CA SER A 100 1.33 1.68 1.56
C SER A 100 2.48 2.16 0.67
N ARG A 101 3.71 2.23 1.19
CA ARG A 101 4.87 2.66 0.39
C ARG A 101 5.10 1.77 -0.83
N ILE A 102 5.18 0.46 -0.63
CA ILE A 102 5.39 -0.53 -1.70
C ILE A 102 4.28 -0.42 -2.74
N HIS A 103 3.03 -0.27 -2.30
CA HIS A 103 1.90 -0.11 -3.22
C HIS A 103 1.92 1.22 -3.98
N GLY A 104 2.44 2.30 -3.38
CA GLY A 104 2.71 3.56 -4.09
C GLY A 104 3.61 3.30 -5.29
N GLU A 105 4.74 2.61 -5.10
CA GLU A 105 5.66 2.27 -6.17
C GLU A 105 5.04 1.36 -7.25
N VAL A 106 4.27 0.34 -6.84
CA VAL A 106 3.53 -0.52 -7.77
C VAL A 106 2.53 0.29 -8.60
N ALA A 107 1.75 1.17 -7.96
CA ALA A 107 0.79 2.03 -8.65
C ALA A 107 1.49 3.02 -9.60
N SER A 108 2.60 3.62 -9.18
CA SER A 108 3.41 4.50 -10.02
C SER A 108 3.90 3.80 -11.29
N ARG A 109 4.34 2.53 -11.19
CA ARG A 109 4.79 1.74 -12.35
C ARG A 109 3.62 1.31 -13.23
N MET A 110 2.54 0.82 -12.63
CA MET A 110 1.36 0.32 -13.34
C MET A 110 0.70 1.44 -14.17
N GLU A 111 0.65 2.65 -13.63
CA GLU A 111 0.02 3.81 -14.26
C GLU A 111 1.02 4.72 -15.00
N ALA A 112 2.25 4.26 -15.23
CA ALA A 112 3.32 5.04 -15.85
C ALA A 112 2.97 5.57 -17.25
N TYR A 113 2.03 4.93 -17.97
CA TYR A 113 1.56 5.39 -19.28
C TYR A 113 0.86 6.76 -19.22
N HIS A 114 0.45 7.23 -18.04
CA HIS A 114 -0.05 8.59 -17.85
C HIS A 114 1.06 9.65 -17.93
N TRP A 115 2.31 9.26 -17.63
CA TRP A 115 3.49 10.12 -17.64
C TRP A 115 4.65 9.41 -18.35
N PRO A 116 4.52 9.11 -19.65
CA PRO A 116 5.38 8.15 -20.36
C PRO A 116 6.85 8.55 -20.45
N GLN A 117 7.17 9.83 -20.26
CA GLN A 117 8.55 10.33 -20.28
C GLN A 117 9.13 10.53 -18.86
N VAL A 118 8.31 10.36 -17.82
CA VAL A 118 8.69 10.57 -16.43
C VAL A 118 8.98 9.22 -15.77
N PRO A 119 10.12 9.04 -15.10
CA PRO A 119 10.39 7.82 -14.35
C PRO A 119 9.29 7.54 -13.32
N PRO A 120 8.84 6.29 -13.14
CA PRO A 120 7.80 5.96 -12.16
C PRO A 120 8.09 6.45 -10.73
N SER A 121 9.36 6.46 -10.33
CA SER A 121 9.82 6.95 -9.01
C SER A 121 9.60 8.45 -8.80
N GLU A 122 9.38 9.23 -9.87
CA GLU A 122 9.20 10.68 -9.83
C GLU A 122 7.83 11.11 -10.32
N ASN A 123 6.97 10.18 -10.75
CA ASN A 123 5.65 10.56 -11.21
C ASN A 123 4.75 11.02 -10.03
N PRO A 124 3.62 11.69 -10.30
CA PRO A 124 2.79 12.30 -9.27
C PRO A 124 2.12 11.34 -8.25
N ILE A 125 2.29 10.01 -8.36
CA ILE A 125 1.66 9.06 -7.44
C ILE A 125 2.54 8.89 -6.19
N GLY A 126 2.00 9.31 -5.05
CA GLY A 126 2.59 9.10 -3.73
C GLY A 126 1.96 7.92 -2.98
N TYR A 127 2.01 7.95 -1.65
CA TYR A 127 1.32 6.99 -0.79
C TYR A 127 0.83 7.63 0.52
N VAL A 128 -0.19 7.00 1.12
CA VAL A 128 -0.56 7.15 2.53
C VAL A 128 -0.80 5.75 3.07
N THR A 129 -0.01 5.31 4.04
CA THR A 129 -0.20 3.99 4.63
C THR A 129 -1.53 3.91 5.37
N THR A 130 -2.33 2.90 5.05
CA THR A 130 -3.64 2.70 5.71
C THR A 130 -3.47 2.45 7.20
N GLY A 131 -4.33 3.07 8.01
CA GLY A 131 -4.44 2.83 9.45
C GLY A 131 -5.78 2.19 9.83
N VAL A 132 -5.85 1.67 11.06
CA VAL A 132 -7.04 1.03 11.61
C VAL A 132 -7.59 1.81 12.80
N HIS A 133 -8.91 1.80 12.95
CA HIS A 133 -9.55 2.44 14.09
C HIS A 133 -9.29 1.63 15.36
N VAL A 134 -8.34 2.08 16.18
CA VAL A 134 -7.84 1.37 17.37
C VAL A 134 -8.99 1.01 18.30
N MET A 135 -9.91 1.93 18.58
CA MET A 135 -11.03 1.68 19.51
C MET A 135 -12.01 0.60 19.03
N THR A 136 -12.06 0.28 17.74
CA THR A 136 -12.89 -0.83 17.22
C THR A 136 -12.21 -2.18 17.43
N PHE A 137 -10.90 -2.24 17.23
CA PHE A 137 -10.16 -3.51 17.13
C PHE A 137 -9.33 -3.85 18.36
N LEU A 138 -9.00 -2.89 19.22
CA LEU A 138 -8.35 -3.12 20.49
C LEU A 138 -9.33 -3.84 21.44
N ALA A 139 -8.88 -4.92 22.06
CA ALA A 139 -9.69 -5.68 23.01
C ALA A 139 -10.13 -4.79 24.19
N SER A 140 -11.34 -5.00 24.69
CA SER A 140 -11.88 -4.29 25.85
C SER A 140 -10.97 -4.39 27.07
N GLU A 141 -10.30 -5.52 27.23
CA GLU A 141 -9.38 -5.85 28.30
C GLU A 141 -8.13 -4.96 28.24
N TRP A 142 -7.61 -4.70 27.03
CA TRP A 142 -6.55 -3.71 26.82
C TRP A 142 -7.02 -2.30 27.13
N VAL A 143 -8.22 -1.93 26.66
CA VAL A 143 -8.81 -0.61 26.93
C VAL A 143 -8.95 -0.37 28.44
N MET A 144 -9.48 -1.34 29.19
CA MET A 144 -9.62 -1.25 30.65
C MET A 144 -8.27 -1.12 31.35
N LEU A 145 -7.27 -1.92 30.93
CA LEU A 145 -5.91 -1.80 31.46
C LEU A 145 -5.34 -0.40 31.20
N PHE A 146 -5.49 0.11 29.98
CA PHE A 146 -4.98 1.42 29.60
C PHE A 146 -5.69 2.55 30.36
N ASP A 147 -7.01 2.50 30.47
CA ASP A 147 -7.80 3.48 31.21
C ASP A 147 -7.43 3.50 32.71
N SER A 148 -7.11 2.35 33.29
CA SER A 148 -6.67 2.25 34.69
C SER A 148 -5.30 2.87 34.95
N ARG A 149 -4.40 2.86 33.94
CA ARG A 149 -3.02 3.33 34.06
C ARG A 149 -2.86 4.79 33.63
N SER A 150 -3.60 5.26 32.63
CA SER A 150 -3.63 6.65 32.21
C SER A 150 -4.90 6.94 31.42
N ARG A 151 -5.84 7.72 31.98
CA ARG A 151 -7.11 8.04 31.29
C ARG A 151 -6.93 8.82 29.98
N GLY A 152 -5.81 9.53 29.84
CA GLY A 152 -5.48 10.35 28.66
C GLY A 152 -4.72 9.61 27.56
N TRP A 153 -4.52 8.28 27.64
CA TRP A 153 -3.71 7.53 26.66
C TRP A 153 -4.14 7.74 25.19
N ARG A 154 -5.42 8.05 24.96
CA ARG A 154 -5.98 8.30 23.63
C ARG A 154 -5.44 9.58 22.98
N GLU A 155 -5.03 10.57 23.77
CA GLU A 155 -4.44 11.82 23.26
C GLU A 155 -3.02 11.62 22.71
N TYR A 156 -2.39 10.51 23.08
CA TYR A 156 -1.04 10.13 22.66
C TYR A 156 -1.04 9.05 21.59
N MET A 157 -2.15 8.89 20.85
CA MET A 157 -2.35 7.80 19.90
C MET A 157 -1.20 7.71 18.88
N THR A 158 -0.69 8.83 18.39
CA THR A 158 0.40 8.92 17.40
C THR A 158 1.78 9.11 18.01
N ASP A 159 1.90 9.21 19.35
CA ASP A 159 3.17 9.45 20.04
C ASP A 159 3.94 8.15 20.27
N ARG A 160 5.01 7.96 19.49
CA ARG A 160 5.88 6.79 19.57
C ARG A 160 6.58 6.66 20.92
N ARG A 161 7.00 7.76 21.54
CA ARG A 161 7.73 7.72 22.81
C ARG A 161 6.78 7.32 23.93
N PHE A 162 5.59 7.91 23.95
CA PHE A 162 4.53 7.52 24.87
C PHE A 162 4.28 6.01 24.82
N TRP A 163 3.98 5.46 23.64
CA TRP A 163 3.68 4.03 23.52
C TRP A 163 4.86 3.13 23.91
N THR A 164 6.09 3.53 23.60
CA THR A 164 7.31 2.81 24.01
C THR A 164 7.38 2.70 25.52
N ASP A 165 7.34 3.83 26.24
CA ASP A 165 7.47 3.86 27.69
C ASP A 165 6.25 3.22 28.38
N TYR A 166 5.06 3.49 27.85
CA TYR A 166 3.78 3.08 28.43
C TYR A 166 3.58 1.57 28.41
N VAL A 167 3.83 0.92 27.27
CA VAL A 167 3.73 -0.54 27.11
C VAL A 167 4.87 -1.25 27.86
N GLN A 168 6.08 -0.67 27.86
CA GLN A 168 7.21 -1.26 28.57
C GLN A 168 6.95 -1.36 30.08
N ALA A 169 6.29 -0.36 30.65
CA ALA A 169 5.96 -0.29 32.07
C ALA A 169 4.85 -1.27 32.52
N ILE A 170 4.22 -2.02 31.61
CA ILE A 170 3.26 -3.07 31.97
C ILE A 170 4.05 -4.29 32.48
N PRO A 171 3.81 -4.82 33.70
CA PRO A 171 4.52 -6.01 34.16
C PRO A 171 4.30 -7.22 33.23
N ASP A 172 5.35 -7.96 32.92
CA ASP A 172 5.31 -9.05 31.92
C ASP A 172 4.26 -10.12 32.25
N GLN A 173 4.17 -10.53 33.52
CA GLN A 173 3.17 -11.48 33.97
C GLN A 173 1.75 -10.96 33.70
N SER A 174 1.48 -9.69 34.01
CA SER A 174 0.17 -9.08 33.79
C SER A 174 -0.17 -8.97 32.31
N PHE A 175 0.82 -8.61 31.49
CA PHE A 175 0.69 -8.57 30.03
C PHE A 175 0.33 -9.96 29.48
N TRP A 176 1.09 -10.99 29.88
CA TRP A 176 0.83 -12.37 29.46
C TRP A 176 -0.54 -12.86 29.90
N SER A 177 -0.90 -12.69 31.18
CA SER A 177 -2.21 -13.10 31.71
C SER A 177 -3.36 -12.43 30.96
N LEU A 178 -3.25 -11.14 30.63
CA LEU A 178 -4.26 -10.44 29.83
C LEU A 178 -4.40 -11.04 28.43
N ARG A 179 -3.28 -11.32 27.75
CA ARG A 179 -3.26 -12.01 26.44
C ARG A 179 -3.92 -13.39 26.52
N GLN A 180 -3.61 -14.18 27.55
CA GLN A 180 -4.23 -15.49 27.75
C GLN A 180 -5.75 -15.38 27.97
N ASN A 181 -6.22 -14.37 28.73
CA ASN A 181 -7.64 -14.14 28.94
C ASN A 181 -8.38 -13.80 27.62
N ILE A 182 -7.82 -12.90 26.81
CA ILE A 182 -8.39 -12.53 25.50
C ILE A 182 -8.43 -13.77 24.58
N LYS A 183 -7.36 -14.58 24.60
CA LYS A 183 -7.31 -15.84 23.84
C LYS A 183 -8.37 -16.84 24.28
N THR A 184 -8.55 -17.06 25.58
CA THR A 184 -9.61 -17.94 26.09
C THR A 184 -10.97 -17.50 25.57
N GLY A 185 -11.26 -16.19 25.58
CA GLY A 185 -12.49 -15.65 25.00
C GLY A 185 -12.65 -15.93 23.51
N LEU A 186 -11.57 -15.95 22.72
CA LEU A 186 -11.60 -16.38 21.31
C LEU A 186 -11.89 -17.89 21.20
N LEU A 187 -11.20 -18.72 21.98
CA LEU A 187 -11.31 -20.18 21.90
C LEU A 187 -12.72 -20.65 22.30
N ASP A 188 -13.32 -20.05 23.33
CA ASP A 188 -14.70 -20.33 23.72
C ASP A 188 -15.70 -19.95 22.62
N TYR A 189 -15.51 -18.77 22.01
CA TYR A 189 -16.35 -18.33 20.89
C TYR A 189 -16.20 -19.26 19.67
N ALA A 190 -14.96 -19.62 19.32
CA ALA A 190 -14.68 -20.53 18.22
C ALA A 190 -15.33 -21.89 18.45
N ARG A 191 -15.23 -22.43 19.68
CA ARG A 191 -15.88 -23.69 20.08
C ARG A 191 -17.39 -23.63 19.93
N GLU A 192 -18.03 -22.54 20.35
CA GLU A 192 -19.47 -22.36 20.20
C GLU A 192 -19.91 -22.33 18.72
N VAL A 193 -19.19 -21.58 17.88
CA VAL A 193 -19.49 -21.45 16.45
C VAL A 193 -19.25 -22.77 15.71
N LEU A 194 -18.11 -23.41 15.94
CA LEU A 194 -17.76 -24.69 15.33
C LEU A 194 -18.71 -25.81 15.76
N CYS A 195 -19.13 -25.84 17.03
CA CYS A 195 -20.13 -26.79 17.51
C CYS A 195 -21.45 -26.66 16.73
N ARG A 196 -21.94 -25.42 16.52
CA ARG A 196 -23.13 -25.16 15.69
C ARG A 196 -22.93 -25.57 14.24
N GLN A 197 -21.76 -25.25 13.67
CA GLN A 197 -21.39 -25.60 12.30
C GLN A 197 -21.38 -27.13 12.08
N TYR A 198 -20.69 -27.88 12.93
CA TYR A 198 -20.59 -29.33 12.82
C TYR A 198 -21.92 -30.05 13.07
N ARG A 199 -22.75 -29.57 14.01
CA ARG A 199 -24.12 -30.10 14.20
C ARG A 199 -24.99 -29.89 12.96
N ARG A 200 -24.92 -28.71 12.35
CA ARG A 200 -25.64 -28.41 11.10
C ARG A 200 -25.17 -29.32 9.96
N ASN A 201 -23.89 -29.72 9.96
CA ASN A 201 -23.32 -30.66 8.99
C ASN A 201 -23.51 -32.14 9.40
N HIS A 202 -24.41 -32.43 10.35
CA HIS A 202 -24.79 -33.78 10.79
C HIS A 202 -23.65 -34.64 11.36
N MET A 203 -22.62 -34.02 11.94
CA MET A 203 -21.54 -34.74 12.63
C MET A 203 -22.01 -35.26 14.00
N GLY A 204 -21.55 -36.45 14.41
CA GLY A 204 -21.96 -37.06 15.69
C GLY A 204 -21.39 -36.33 16.92
N GLU A 205 -22.17 -36.23 18.00
CA GLU A 205 -21.80 -35.46 19.20
C GLU A 205 -20.46 -35.89 19.83
N ALA A 206 -20.17 -37.20 19.91
CA ALA A 206 -18.90 -37.69 20.45
C ALA A 206 -17.70 -37.24 19.61
N HIS A 207 -17.88 -37.17 18.28
CA HIS A 207 -16.85 -36.68 17.36
C HIS A 207 -16.66 -35.17 17.52
N ILE A 208 -17.76 -34.39 17.61
CA ILE A 208 -17.70 -32.95 17.88
C ILE A 208 -16.92 -32.67 19.16
N GLN A 209 -17.23 -33.37 20.25
CA GLN A 209 -16.53 -33.19 21.53
C GLN A 209 -15.03 -33.48 21.43
N ARG A 210 -14.66 -34.56 20.71
CA ARG A 210 -13.25 -34.92 20.47
C ARG A 210 -12.51 -33.87 19.65
N LEU A 211 -13.11 -33.31 18.60
CA LEU A 211 -12.46 -32.24 17.83
C LEU A 211 -12.23 -31.00 18.67
N LEU A 212 -13.27 -30.57 19.40
CA LEU A 212 -13.26 -29.30 20.10
C LEU A 212 -12.50 -29.33 21.43
N SER A 213 -12.14 -30.50 21.97
CA SER A 213 -11.34 -30.59 23.19
C SER A 213 -9.95 -29.96 23.05
N HIS A 214 -9.41 -29.89 21.84
CA HIS A 214 -8.13 -29.24 21.55
C HIS A 214 -8.17 -27.70 21.59
N LEU A 215 -9.38 -27.10 21.53
CA LEU A 215 -9.57 -25.66 21.73
C LEU A 215 -9.61 -25.27 23.22
N SER A 216 -9.71 -26.23 24.13
CA SER A 216 -9.71 -25.99 25.57
C SER A 216 -8.96 -27.10 26.31
N PRO A 217 -7.65 -27.28 26.04
CA PRO A 217 -6.88 -28.34 26.66
C PRO A 217 -6.71 -28.07 28.16
N ASN A 218 -6.91 -29.11 28.96
CA ASN A 218 -6.66 -29.04 30.41
C ASN A 218 -5.14 -28.84 30.65
N GLY A 219 -4.76 -27.68 31.19
CA GLY A 219 -3.40 -27.42 31.73
C GLY A 219 -2.44 -26.62 30.83
N HIS A 220 -2.50 -26.75 29.50
CA HIS A 220 -1.58 -26.06 28.59
C HIS A 220 -2.31 -25.39 27.41
N PRO A 221 -2.64 -24.09 27.48
CA PRO A 221 -3.34 -23.41 26.39
C PRO A 221 -2.48 -23.45 25.12
N PRO A 222 -3.09 -23.74 23.95
CA PRO A 222 -2.35 -23.92 22.71
C PRO A 222 -1.75 -22.60 22.23
N LEU A 223 -0.74 -22.71 21.37
CA LEU A 223 -0.35 -21.63 20.48
C LEU A 223 -1.39 -21.54 19.35
N VAL A 224 -2.04 -20.39 19.20
CA VAL A 224 -3.09 -20.20 18.19
C VAL A 224 -2.54 -19.38 17.02
N LEU A 225 -2.46 -19.99 15.84
CA LEU A 225 -2.12 -19.31 14.59
C LEU A 225 -3.42 -18.99 13.82
N GLY A 226 -3.58 -17.73 13.44
CA GLY A 226 -4.77 -17.25 12.72
C GLY A 226 -4.49 -16.86 11.28
N PHE A 227 -5.38 -17.24 10.38
CA PHE A 227 -5.45 -16.71 9.03
C PHE A 227 -6.92 -16.41 8.68
N ALA A 228 -7.29 -15.13 8.57
CA ALA A 228 -8.61 -14.80 8.06
C ALA A 228 -8.69 -13.59 7.14
N ARG A 229 -9.25 -13.80 5.95
CA ARG A 229 -9.32 -12.81 4.86
C ARG A 229 -10.17 -13.32 3.70
N ARG A 230 -10.40 -12.45 2.70
CA ARG A 230 -10.95 -12.90 1.41
C ARG A 230 -9.97 -13.91 0.80
N PHE A 231 -10.48 -15.05 0.35
CA PHE A 231 -9.70 -16.04 -0.38
C PHE A 231 -9.51 -15.58 -1.81
N ALA A 232 -8.25 -15.48 -2.21
CA ALA A 232 -7.77 -15.17 -3.56
C ALA A 232 -6.39 -15.83 -3.71
N THR A 233 -6.00 -16.19 -4.93
CA THR A 233 -4.78 -16.95 -5.22
C THR A 233 -3.52 -16.26 -4.69
N TYR A 234 -3.38 -14.96 -4.91
CA TYR A 234 -2.23 -14.18 -4.46
C TYR A 234 -2.09 -14.08 -2.93
N LYS A 235 -3.13 -14.39 -2.14
CA LYS A 235 -3.04 -14.41 -0.65
C LYS A 235 -2.39 -15.70 -0.11
N ARG A 236 -2.25 -16.72 -0.95
CA ARG A 236 -1.60 -18.02 -0.71
C ARG A 236 -1.93 -18.62 0.67
N ALA A 237 -3.22 -18.73 0.94
CA ALA A 237 -3.74 -19.32 2.18
C ALA A 237 -3.23 -20.75 2.42
N THR A 238 -2.90 -21.46 1.34
CA THR A 238 -2.44 -22.86 1.38
C THR A 238 -0.92 -23.01 1.38
N LEU A 239 -0.13 -21.93 1.47
CA LEU A 239 1.34 -21.98 1.33
C LEU A 239 2.01 -22.99 2.28
N MET A 240 1.56 -23.06 3.53
CA MET A 240 2.09 -24.01 4.53
C MET A 240 1.83 -25.49 4.21
N PHE A 241 0.84 -25.80 3.34
CA PHE A 241 0.54 -27.17 2.94
C PHE A 241 1.40 -27.66 1.76
N ARG A 242 2.37 -26.85 1.30
CA ARG A 242 3.37 -27.31 0.32
C ARG A 242 4.26 -28.43 0.87
N ASP A 243 4.45 -28.48 2.19
CA ASP A 243 5.06 -29.61 2.90
C ASP A 243 4.12 -30.08 4.03
N PRO A 244 3.08 -30.86 3.70
CA PRO A 244 2.07 -31.29 4.66
C PRO A 244 2.64 -32.29 5.67
N VAL A 245 3.69 -33.06 5.30
CA VAL A 245 4.35 -34.02 6.19
C VAL A 245 5.07 -33.28 7.31
N ARG A 246 5.83 -32.23 6.97
CA ARG A 246 6.48 -31.38 7.95
C ARG A 246 5.49 -30.61 8.82
N LEU A 247 4.44 -30.04 8.20
CA LEU A 247 3.39 -29.35 8.95
C LEU A 247 2.69 -30.31 9.95
N ALA A 248 2.36 -31.52 9.54
CA ALA A 248 1.80 -32.54 10.42
C ALA A 248 2.74 -32.85 11.59
N ARG A 249 4.05 -33.02 11.34
CA ARG A 249 5.04 -33.22 12.42
C ARG A 249 5.03 -32.06 13.43
N ILE A 250 4.99 -30.83 12.94
CA ILE A 250 4.96 -29.61 13.78
C ILE A 250 3.70 -29.59 14.65
N LEU A 251 2.52 -29.84 14.08
CA LEU A 251 1.25 -29.76 14.80
C LEU A 251 1.04 -30.91 15.80
N ASN A 252 1.69 -32.07 15.61
CA ASN A 252 1.50 -33.26 16.45
C ASN A 252 2.49 -33.37 17.63
N GLN A 253 3.17 -32.29 18.00
CA GLN A 253 4.02 -32.24 19.19
C GLN A 253 3.16 -32.20 20.47
N THR A 254 3.27 -33.23 21.31
CA THR A 254 2.41 -33.40 22.51
C THR A 254 2.69 -32.39 23.62
N ASP A 255 3.93 -31.90 23.73
CA ASP A 255 4.36 -30.89 24.70
C ASP A 255 4.09 -29.45 24.21
N ARG A 256 3.75 -29.28 22.93
CA ARG A 256 3.58 -27.98 22.26
C ARG A 256 2.29 -27.94 21.44
N PRO A 257 1.11 -27.91 22.10
CA PRO A 257 -0.16 -27.93 21.40
C PRO A 257 -0.35 -26.69 20.52
N ILE A 258 -0.65 -26.88 19.24
CA ILE A 258 -0.85 -25.80 18.26
C ILE A 258 -2.22 -25.95 17.61
N VAL A 259 -2.88 -24.82 17.41
CA VAL A 259 -4.17 -24.72 16.70
C VAL A 259 -4.06 -23.72 15.56
N LEU A 260 -4.51 -24.13 14.38
CA LEU A 260 -4.68 -23.29 13.19
C LEU A 260 -6.15 -22.91 13.04
N LEU A 261 -6.44 -21.61 13.04
CA LEU A 261 -7.77 -21.07 12.78
C LEU A 261 -7.80 -20.36 11.42
N PHE A 262 -8.54 -20.94 10.48
CA PHE A 262 -8.84 -20.33 9.20
C PHE A 262 -10.27 -19.76 9.21
N ALA A 263 -10.45 -18.59 8.59
CA ALA A 263 -11.79 -18.06 8.31
C ALA A 263 -11.76 -17.17 7.06
N GLY A 264 -12.88 -17.06 6.35
CA GLY A 264 -12.96 -16.16 5.20
C GLY A 264 -14.01 -16.56 4.20
N LYS A 265 -14.08 -15.80 3.11
CA LYS A 265 -15.01 -16.03 2.00
C LYS A 265 -14.26 -15.87 0.68
N ALA A 266 -14.62 -16.68 -0.31
CA ALA A 266 -14.25 -16.46 -1.71
C ALA A 266 -15.37 -15.68 -2.40
N HIS A 267 -15.04 -14.97 -3.50
CA HIS A 267 -16.09 -14.36 -4.32
C HIS A 267 -16.90 -15.48 -5.02
N PRO A 268 -18.23 -15.33 -5.20
CA PRO A 268 -19.05 -16.39 -5.82
C PRO A 268 -18.59 -16.81 -7.22
N GLN A 269 -17.95 -15.90 -7.95
CA GLN A 269 -17.40 -16.14 -9.29
C GLN A 269 -15.90 -16.49 -9.29
N ASP A 270 -15.22 -16.46 -8.13
CA ASP A 270 -13.79 -16.77 -8.00
C ASP A 270 -13.60 -18.25 -7.66
N ARG A 271 -13.65 -19.09 -8.69
CA ARG A 271 -13.49 -20.54 -8.57
C ARG A 271 -12.15 -20.94 -7.95
N PRO A 272 -11.00 -20.35 -8.35
CA PRO A 272 -9.72 -20.60 -7.69
C PRO A 272 -9.74 -20.29 -6.18
N GLY A 273 -10.35 -19.17 -5.78
CA GLY A 273 -10.53 -18.84 -4.36
C GLY A 273 -11.38 -19.87 -3.59
N GLN A 274 -12.40 -20.44 -4.23
CA GLN A 274 -13.22 -21.51 -3.65
C GLN A 274 -12.45 -22.84 -3.53
N ASP A 275 -11.63 -23.17 -4.51
CA ASP A 275 -10.78 -24.36 -4.48
C ASP A 275 -9.78 -24.31 -3.30
N LEU A 276 -9.24 -23.14 -2.96
CA LEU A 276 -8.39 -22.98 -1.77
C LEU A 276 -9.13 -23.31 -0.46
N ILE A 277 -10.40 -22.89 -0.35
CA ILE A 277 -11.23 -23.22 0.83
C ILE A 277 -11.46 -24.73 0.90
N ARG A 278 -11.77 -25.37 -0.24
CA ARG A 278 -11.94 -26.83 -0.30
C ARG A 278 -10.67 -27.55 0.16
N ILE A 279 -9.49 -27.17 -0.36
CA ILE A 279 -8.21 -27.77 0.03
C ILE A 279 -8.00 -27.70 1.54
N ILE A 280 -8.26 -26.54 2.17
CA ILE A 280 -8.13 -26.39 3.63
C ILE A 280 -9.14 -27.27 4.37
N GLY A 281 -10.38 -27.37 3.86
CA GLY A 281 -11.40 -28.29 4.36
C GLY A 281 -10.93 -29.75 4.32
N ASP A 282 -10.45 -30.20 3.16
CA ASP A 282 -9.94 -31.56 2.95
C ASP A 282 -8.78 -31.89 3.90
N TYR A 283 -7.84 -30.95 4.10
CA TYR A 283 -6.78 -31.11 5.11
C TYR A 283 -7.34 -31.16 6.54
N SER A 284 -8.37 -30.39 6.87
CA SER A 284 -8.93 -30.37 8.23
C SER A 284 -9.59 -31.69 8.64
N GLU A 285 -9.98 -32.52 7.66
CA GLU A 285 -10.58 -33.85 7.86
C GLU A 285 -9.53 -34.97 7.91
N GLN A 286 -8.27 -34.71 7.57
CA GLN A 286 -7.20 -35.70 7.62
C GLN A 286 -6.79 -36.02 9.07
N PRO A 287 -6.50 -37.30 9.42
CA PRO A 287 -6.21 -37.71 10.79
C PRO A 287 -5.07 -36.94 11.47
N GLU A 288 -4.06 -36.52 10.72
CA GLU A 288 -2.90 -35.80 11.27
C GLU A 288 -3.24 -34.36 11.69
N PHE A 289 -4.24 -33.75 11.05
CA PHE A 289 -4.65 -32.36 11.23
C PHE A 289 -5.94 -32.21 12.03
N GLU A 290 -6.69 -33.30 12.18
CA GLU A 290 -7.94 -33.36 12.91
C GLU A 290 -7.78 -32.82 14.34
N GLY A 291 -8.68 -31.90 14.72
CA GLY A 291 -8.63 -31.22 16.02
C GLY A 291 -7.56 -30.14 16.16
N LYS A 292 -6.75 -29.90 15.12
CA LYS A 292 -5.67 -28.90 15.12
C LYS A 292 -5.87 -27.84 14.05
N LEU A 293 -6.55 -28.18 12.97
CA LEU A 293 -6.92 -27.28 11.88
C LEU A 293 -8.44 -27.08 11.87
N PHE A 294 -8.89 -25.83 12.04
CA PHE A 294 -10.30 -25.49 12.01
C PHE A 294 -10.59 -24.42 10.96
N PHE A 295 -11.64 -24.63 10.16
CA PHE A 295 -12.20 -23.63 9.27
C PHE A 295 -13.52 -23.10 9.84
N ILE A 296 -13.55 -21.83 10.25
CA ILE A 296 -14.73 -21.16 10.79
C ILE A 296 -15.46 -20.45 9.65
N GLU A 297 -16.68 -20.89 9.38
CA GLU A 297 -17.51 -20.30 8.33
C GLU A 297 -18.05 -18.90 8.70
N ASN A 298 -18.62 -18.21 7.71
CA ASN A 298 -19.34 -16.95 7.89
C ASN A 298 -18.52 -15.82 8.52
N TYR A 299 -17.26 -15.69 8.10
CA TYR A 299 -16.41 -14.57 8.51
C TYR A 299 -17.08 -13.21 8.29
N ASP A 300 -17.21 -12.47 9.40
CA ASP A 300 -17.79 -11.14 9.51
C ASP A 300 -16.95 -10.27 10.46
N LEU A 301 -17.43 -9.05 10.74
CA LEU A 301 -16.71 -8.13 11.62
C LEU A 301 -16.67 -8.63 13.08
N ALA A 302 -17.69 -9.36 13.55
CA ALA A 302 -17.74 -9.86 14.92
C ALA A 302 -16.69 -10.95 15.15
N LEU A 303 -16.64 -11.96 14.27
CA LEU A 303 -15.61 -12.98 14.28
C LEU A 303 -14.23 -12.37 14.03
N GLY A 304 -14.11 -11.44 13.08
CA GLY A 304 -12.87 -10.75 12.76
C GLY A 304 -12.26 -10.02 13.97
N ARG A 305 -13.07 -9.33 14.77
CA ARG A 305 -12.62 -8.68 16.02
C ARG A 305 -12.09 -9.67 17.04
N LYS A 306 -12.75 -10.83 17.20
CA LYS A 306 -12.30 -11.88 18.12
C LYS A 306 -11.00 -12.53 17.66
N LEU A 307 -10.88 -12.84 16.37
CA LEU A 307 -9.69 -13.46 15.80
C LEU A 307 -8.46 -12.55 15.95
N VAL A 308 -8.51 -11.32 15.41
CA VAL A 308 -7.33 -10.43 15.46
C VAL A 308 -6.94 -10.08 16.90
N ALA A 309 -7.89 -10.03 17.84
CA ALA A 309 -7.56 -9.82 19.24
C ALA A 309 -6.97 -11.06 19.92
N GLY A 310 -7.52 -12.26 19.67
CA GLY A 310 -7.27 -13.44 20.50
C GLY A 310 -6.20 -14.41 20.01
N VAL A 311 -5.80 -14.39 18.74
CA VAL A 311 -4.74 -15.29 18.26
C VAL A 311 -3.38 -14.89 18.82
N ASP A 312 -2.46 -15.85 18.95
CA ASP A 312 -1.08 -15.56 19.35
C ASP A 312 -0.25 -15.07 18.15
N VAL A 313 -0.45 -15.68 16.98
CA VAL A 313 0.19 -15.31 15.72
C VAL A 313 -0.83 -15.03 14.64
N TRP A 314 -0.62 -13.97 13.88
CA TRP A 314 -1.36 -13.67 12.67
C TRP A 314 -0.52 -13.97 11.43
N LEU A 315 -1.00 -14.87 10.57
CA LEU A 315 -0.33 -15.27 9.35
C LEU A 315 -0.76 -14.41 8.16
N ASN A 316 0.21 -14.09 7.31
CA ASN A 316 -0.03 -13.36 6.07
C ASN A 316 0.99 -13.73 5.00
N ASN A 317 0.56 -14.42 3.94
CA ASN A 317 1.45 -15.00 2.95
C ASN A 317 1.21 -14.43 1.54
N PRO A 318 1.10 -13.11 1.35
CA PRO A 318 0.79 -12.55 0.05
C PRO A 318 1.97 -12.79 -0.90
N GLU A 319 1.67 -13.07 -2.16
CA GLU A 319 2.64 -12.97 -3.24
C GLU A 319 3.12 -11.52 -3.34
N TYR A 320 4.42 -11.27 -3.24
CA TYR A 320 4.98 -9.93 -3.36
C TYR A 320 4.99 -9.47 -4.84
N PRO A 321 4.66 -8.22 -5.18
CA PRO A 321 4.14 -7.13 -4.33
C PRO A 321 2.61 -6.95 -4.47
N MET A 322 1.85 -8.03 -4.32
CA MET A 322 0.41 -8.09 -4.62
C MET A 322 -0.46 -7.74 -3.40
N GLU A 323 0.12 -7.49 -2.22
CA GLU A 323 -0.59 -6.92 -1.08
C GLU A 323 -0.48 -5.39 -1.08
N ALA A 324 -1.58 -4.70 -1.43
CA ALA A 324 -1.59 -3.25 -1.40
C ALA A 324 -1.28 -2.66 -0.01
N CYS A 325 -1.83 -3.25 1.05
CA CYS A 325 -1.51 -2.84 2.42
C CYS A 325 -1.65 -4.04 3.36
N GLY A 326 -2.87 -4.43 3.75
CA GLY A 326 -3.12 -5.62 4.60
C GLY A 326 -3.48 -5.32 6.06
N THR A 327 -4.59 -4.61 6.29
CA THR A 327 -4.94 -4.06 7.62
C THR A 327 -5.24 -5.09 8.73
N SER A 328 -5.45 -6.36 8.41
CA SER A 328 -5.70 -7.39 9.44
C SER A 328 -4.50 -7.63 10.36
N GLY A 329 -3.28 -7.55 9.80
CA GLY A 329 -2.06 -7.69 10.60
C GLY A 329 -1.84 -6.53 11.57
N GLN A 330 -2.24 -5.32 11.17
CA GLN A 330 -2.24 -4.13 12.04
C GLN A 330 -3.20 -4.31 13.22
N LYS A 331 -4.42 -4.83 12.96
CA LYS A 331 -5.42 -5.13 13.99
C LYS A 331 -4.96 -6.21 14.96
N ALA A 332 -4.19 -7.18 14.48
CA ALA A 332 -3.62 -8.21 15.32
C ALA A 332 -2.47 -7.65 16.19
N GLY A 333 -1.55 -6.93 15.57
CA GLY A 333 -0.39 -6.34 16.23
C GLY A 333 -0.71 -5.32 17.31
N LEU A 334 -1.74 -4.49 17.11
CA LEU A 334 -2.19 -3.55 18.16
C LEU A 334 -2.75 -4.26 19.41
N ASN A 335 -3.11 -5.54 19.31
CA ASN A 335 -3.52 -6.37 20.45
C ASN A 335 -2.35 -7.14 21.07
N GLY A 336 -1.14 -7.04 20.52
CA GLY A 336 0.02 -7.83 20.92
C GLY A 336 0.09 -9.22 20.30
N ALA A 337 -0.73 -9.54 19.29
CA ALA A 337 -0.49 -10.73 18.47
C ALA A 337 0.72 -10.48 17.56
N LEU A 338 1.55 -11.50 17.35
CA LEU A 338 2.75 -11.36 16.52
C LEU A 338 2.44 -11.69 15.06
N ASN A 339 2.97 -10.90 14.13
CA ASN A 339 2.83 -11.20 12.70
C ASN A 339 3.95 -12.14 12.26
N VAL A 340 3.60 -13.15 11.45
CA VAL A 340 4.56 -13.90 10.62
C VAL A 340 4.08 -13.71 9.19
N SER A 341 4.85 -12.96 8.40
CA SER A 341 4.40 -12.51 7.09
C SER A 341 5.53 -12.29 6.12
N ILE A 342 5.25 -12.53 4.84
CA ILE A 342 6.07 -12.00 3.73
C ILE A 342 6.17 -10.48 3.88
N LEU A 343 7.35 -9.91 3.62
CA LEU A 343 7.62 -8.47 3.65
C LEU A 343 6.98 -7.78 2.43
N ASP A 344 5.67 -7.58 2.52
CA ASP A 344 4.86 -6.89 1.52
C ASP A 344 3.85 -5.92 2.19
N GLY A 345 3.27 -5.02 1.42
CA GLY A 345 2.29 -4.05 1.87
C GLY A 345 2.74 -3.26 3.11
N TRP A 346 1.89 -3.24 4.15
CA TRP A 346 2.20 -2.54 5.40
C TRP A 346 3.36 -3.17 6.21
N TRP A 347 3.59 -4.47 6.02
CA TRP A 347 4.56 -5.20 6.83
C TRP A 347 5.99 -4.90 6.41
N GLY A 348 6.23 -4.77 5.09
CA GLY A 348 7.54 -4.41 4.54
C GLY A 348 8.07 -3.05 5.02
N GLU A 349 7.19 -2.11 5.39
CA GLU A 349 7.58 -0.80 5.93
C GLU A 349 7.61 -0.72 7.47
N THR A 350 7.08 -1.72 8.17
CA THR A 350 6.90 -1.68 9.63
C THR A 350 7.77 -2.66 10.39
N PHE A 351 8.12 -3.78 9.77
CA PHE A 351 8.95 -4.81 10.37
C PHE A 351 10.30 -4.24 10.80
N ASP A 352 10.70 -4.48 12.05
CA ASP A 352 11.94 -3.96 12.64
C ASP A 352 12.83 -5.06 13.27
N GLY A 353 12.49 -6.33 13.05
CA GLY A 353 13.18 -7.47 13.65
C GLY A 353 12.77 -7.81 15.09
N GLU A 354 12.07 -6.91 15.79
CA GLU A 354 11.64 -7.14 17.19
C GLU A 354 10.12 -7.24 17.33
N ASN A 355 9.34 -6.85 16.32
CA ASN A 355 7.87 -6.80 16.38
C ASN A 355 7.12 -7.98 15.73
N GLY A 356 7.84 -9.02 15.29
CA GLY A 356 7.28 -10.18 14.61
C GLY A 356 8.33 -10.86 13.73
N TRP A 357 7.91 -11.64 12.74
CA TRP A 357 8.80 -12.28 11.77
C TRP A 357 8.46 -11.81 10.35
N GLY A 358 9.48 -11.34 9.64
CA GLY A 358 9.42 -10.97 8.24
C GLY A 358 10.10 -12.02 7.38
N LEU A 359 9.36 -12.57 6.43
CA LEU A 359 9.88 -13.52 5.44
C LEU A 359 10.31 -12.75 4.19
N ILE A 360 11.50 -13.03 3.65
CA ILE A 360 12.06 -12.28 2.53
C ILE A 360 11.41 -12.76 1.22
N PRO A 361 10.77 -11.87 0.44
CA PRO A 361 10.17 -12.25 -0.83
C PRO A 361 11.19 -12.82 -1.81
N GLN A 362 10.88 -13.95 -2.45
CA GLN A 362 11.73 -14.55 -3.47
C GLN A 362 11.36 -13.98 -4.85
N THR A 363 12.19 -13.05 -5.33
CA THR A 363 11.98 -12.35 -6.62
C THR A 363 12.87 -12.93 -7.73
N GLY A 364 12.39 -12.92 -8.98
CA GLY A 364 13.19 -13.32 -10.15
C GLY A 364 13.25 -14.83 -10.41
N VAL A 365 12.46 -15.63 -9.70
CA VAL A 365 12.28 -17.07 -9.90
C VAL A 365 10.85 -17.37 -10.37
N ASP A 366 10.61 -18.59 -10.90
CA ASP A 366 9.27 -19.00 -11.30
C ASP A 366 8.33 -19.19 -10.08
N PRO A 367 6.99 -19.11 -10.28
CA PRO A 367 6.03 -19.15 -9.18
C PRO A 367 6.09 -20.42 -8.30
N ASP A 368 6.38 -21.59 -8.87
CA ASP A 368 6.41 -22.84 -8.09
C ASP A 368 7.67 -22.92 -7.22
N THR A 369 8.82 -22.51 -7.78
CA THR A 369 10.07 -22.38 -7.02
C THR A 369 9.94 -21.35 -5.90
N ARG A 370 9.35 -20.18 -6.18
CA ARG A 370 9.07 -19.14 -5.17
C ARG A 370 8.24 -19.72 -4.03
N ASP A 371 7.09 -20.31 -4.35
CA ASP A 371 6.15 -20.80 -3.34
C ASP A 371 6.76 -21.95 -2.53
N ARG A 372 7.65 -22.78 -3.12
CA ARG A 372 8.40 -23.80 -2.37
C ARG A 372 9.38 -23.16 -1.38
N LEU A 373 10.23 -22.24 -1.83
CA LEU A 373 11.24 -21.59 -0.98
C LEU A 373 10.59 -20.78 0.16
N GLU A 374 9.54 -20.04 -0.13
CA GLU A 374 8.83 -19.25 0.88
C GLU A 374 8.01 -20.12 1.84
N ALA A 375 7.51 -21.28 1.39
CA ALA A 375 6.90 -22.26 2.29
C ALA A 375 7.94 -22.92 3.22
N GLU A 376 9.13 -23.22 2.71
CA GLU A 376 10.27 -23.72 3.51
C GLU A 376 10.66 -22.71 4.60
N GLU A 377 10.85 -21.44 4.24
CA GLU A 377 11.17 -20.35 5.18
C GLU A 377 10.06 -20.15 6.22
N LEU A 378 8.79 -20.16 5.80
CA LEU A 378 7.65 -20.06 6.72
C LEU A 378 7.66 -21.20 7.75
N LEU A 379 7.86 -22.45 7.31
CA LEU A 379 7.90 -23.60 8.20
C LEU A 379 9.14 -23.60 9.09
N ASP A 380 10.29 -23.12 8.58
CA ASP A 380 11.52 -22.94 9.36
C ASP A 380 11.33 -21.95 10.51
N VAL A 381 10.76 -20.77 10.22
CA VAL A 381 10.46 -19.75 11.22
C VAL A 381 9.47 -20.27 12.26
N LEU A 382 8.42 -20.98 11.82
CA LEU A 382 7.46 -21.57 12.75
C LEU A 382 8.12 -22.60 13.68
N GLU A 383 8.85 -23.55 13.12
CA GLU A 383 9.44 -24.70 13.83
C GLU A 383 10.59 -24.31 14.76
N HIS A 384 11.49 -23.43 14.32
CA HIS A 384 12.74 -23.14 15.02
C HIS A 384 12.70 -21.85 15.85
N GLU A 385 11.78 -20.93 15.57
CA GLU A 385 11.71 -19.65 16.28
C GLU A 385 10.40 -19.45 17.02
N VAL A 386 9.27 -19.44 16.30
CA VAL A 386 7.96 -19.05 16.85
C VAL A 386 7.51 -20.02 17.94
N ILE A 387 7.47 -21.31 17.61
CA ILE A 387 6.97 -22.35 18.51
C ILE A 387 7.90 -22.49 19.74
N PRO A 388 9.23 -22.61 19.59
CA PRO A 388 10.14 -22.66 20.75
C PRO A 388 10.04 -21.42 21.63
N LEU A 389 9.95 -20.22 21.05
CA LEU A 389 9.86 -18.99 21.82
C LEU A 389 8.58 -18.94 22.68
N TYR A 390 7.43 -19.32 22.12
CA TYR A 390 6.16 -19.29 22.84
C TYR A 390 6.12 -20.29 24.02
N PHE A 391 6.67 -21.49 23.83
CA PHE A 391 6.66 -22.54 24.85
C PHE A 391 7.84 -22.48 25.82
N ASN A 392 8.84 -21.63 25.61
CA ASN A 392 9.94 -21.38 26.54
C ASN A 392 9.47 -20.55 27.75
N ARG A 393 8.69 -21.19 28.63
CA ARG A 393 8.07 -20.56 29.80
C ARG A 393 9.02 -20.64 31.01
N ASN A 394 9.08 -19.55 31.76
CA ASN A 394 9.81 -19.48 33.03
C ASN A 394 9.00 -20.10 34.19
N SER A 395 9.54 -20.03 35.41
CA SER A 395 8.88 -20.52 36.63
C SER A 395 7.57 -19.81 37.00
N GLN A 396 7.30 -18.63 36.41
CA GLN A 396 6.04 -17.89 36.59
C GLN A 396 4.98 -18.24 35.52
N GLY A 397 5.32 -19.15 34.59
CA GLY A 397 4.36 -19.73 33.64
C GLY A 397 4.17 -18.95 32.34
N TYR A 398 5.05 -18.00 32.01
CA TYR A 398 5.04 -17.26 30.75
C TYR A 398 6.41 -17.25 30.06
N SER A 399 6.45 -16.95 28.75
CA SER A 399 7.70 -16.75 28.01
C SER A 399 8.13 -15.29 28.03
N PRO A 400 9.26 -14.92 28.68
CA PRO A 400 9.75 -13.54 28.67
C PRO A 400 10.08 -13.03 27.27
N GLY A 401 10.67 -13.89 26.44
CA GLY A 401 11.01 -13.54 25.06
C GLY A 401 9.76 -13.28 24.22
N TRP A 402 8.69 -14.06 24.39
CA TRP A 402 7.41 -13.81 23.72
C TRP A 402 6.78 -12.49 24.16
N VAL A 403 6.75 -12.23 25.47
CA VAL A 403 6.18 -10.98 26.01
C VAL A 403 6.97 -9.76 25.53
N LYS A 404 8.30 -9.83 25.51
CA LYS A 404 9.15 -8.76 24.95
C LYS A 404 8.74 -8.45 23.51
N ARG A 405 8.62 -9.47 22.66
CA ARG A 405 8.26 -9.30 21.24
C ARG A 405 6.85 -8.76 21.05
N SER A 406 5.91 -9.28 21.85
CA SER A 406 4.51 -8.86 21.84
C SER A 406 4.33 -7.39 22.27
N LYS A 407 5.11 -6.94 23.25
CA LYS A 407 5.20 -5.52 23.62
C LYS A 407 5.78 -4.68 22.50
N ALA A 408 6.89 -5.11 21.88
CA ALA A 408 7.49 -4.43 20.74
C ALA A 408 6.53 -4.29 19.54
N ALA A 409 5.68 -5.29 19.31
CA ALA A 409 4.59 -5.22 18.34
C ALA A 409 3.61 -4.08 18.67
N MET A 410 3.11 -4.00 19.90
CA MET A 410 2.21 -2.90 20.29
C MET A 410 2.90 -1.53 20.21
N GLN A 411 4.13 -1.42 20.70
CA GLN A 411 4.93 -0.19 20.69
C GLN A 411 5.19 0.36 19.28
N SER A 412 5.46 -0.51 18.32
CA SER A 412 5.72 -0.13 16.94
C SER A 412 4.43 0.11 16.13
N ILE A 413 3.37 -0.64 16.42
CA ILE A 413 2.16 -0.66 15.58
C ILE A 413 1.11 0.38 16.00
N LEU A 414 0.88 0.59 17.30
CA LEU A 414 -0.13 1.55 17.78
C LEU A 414 0.10 2.99 17.26
N PRO A 415 1.29 3.60 17.41
CA PRO A 415 1.54 4.96 16.92
C PRO A 415 1.56 5.06 15.40
N ARG A 416 1.99 4.00 14.71
CA ARG A 416 2.15 4.01 13.27
C ARG A 416 0.86 3.66 12.55
N HIS A 417 0.04 2.72 12.99
CA HIS A 417 -1.06 2.18 12.16
C HIS A 417 -2.45 2.55 12.68
N SER A 418 -2.57 3.67 13.38
CA SER A 418 -3.87 4.24 13.75
C SER A 418 -4.53 4.97 12.57
N ALA A 419 -5.85 4.91 12.49
CA ALA A 419 -6.62 5.69 11.52
C ALA A 419 -6.47 7.21 11.73
N GLU A 420 -6.14 7.63 12.95
CA GLU A 420 -5.83 9.03 13.29
C GLU A 420 -4.55 9.49 12.59
N ARG A 421 -3.46 8.71 12.68
CA ARG A 421 -2.22 8.97 11.94
C ARG A 421 -2.50 9.04 10.44
N MET A 422 -3.19 8.03 9.90
CA MET A 422 -3.53 7.99 8.47
C MET A 422 -4.28 9.27 8.04
N LEU A 423 -5.25 9.73 8.84
CA LEU A 423 -6.00 10.95 8.54
C LEU A 423 -5.12 12.20 8.61
N HIS A 424 -4.20 12.29 9.58
CA HIS A 424 -3.22 13.38 9.63
C HIS A 424 -2.35 13.42 8.36
N ASP A 425 -1.83 12.27 7.92
CA ASP A 425 -1.05 12.16 6.67
C ASP A 425 -1.88 12.65 5.47
N TYR A 426 -3.15 12.26 5.35
CA TYR A 426 -4.04 12.78 4.31
C TYR A 426 -4.26 14.29 4.40
N ILE A 427 -4.48 14.82 5.60
CA ILE A 427 -4.71 16.26 5.81
C ILE A 427 -3.49 17.06 5.38
N GLU A 428 -2.30 16.66 5.82
CA GLU A 428 -1.05 17.38 5.57
C GLU A 428 -0.61 17.26 4.11
N GLN A 429 -0.61 16.04 3.55
CA GLN A 429 0.04 15.76 2.28
C GLN A 429 -0.90 15.88 1.08
N TYR A 430 -2.22 15.76 1.26
CA TYR A 430 -3.19 15.70 0.14
C TYR A 430 -4.33 16.70 0.27
N TYR A 431 -5.12 16.67 1.36
CA TYR A 431 -6.32 17.51 1.48
C TYR A 431 -6.00 18.99 1.61
N THR A 432 -5.05 19.38 2.45
CA THR A 432 -4.66 20.79 2.60
C THR A 432 -4.06 21.34 1.29
N PRO A 433 -3.09 20.65 0.64
CA PRO A 433 -2.62 21.04 -0.69
C PRO A 433 -3.74 21.14 -1.74
N ALA A 434 -4.66 20.16 -1.80
CA ALA A 434 -5.77 20.18 -2.74
C ALA A 434 -6.76 21.32 -2.49
N ILE A 435 -7.04 21.67 -1.23
CA ILE A 435 -7.86 22.81 -0.87
C ILE A 435 -7.21 24.11 -1.35
N HIS A 436 -5.91 24.31 -1.08
CA HIS A 436 -5.19 25.51 -1.49
C HIS A 436 -5.10 25.62 -3.01
N HIS A 437 -4.72 24.53 -3.68
CA HIS A 437 -4.58 24.48 -5.13
C HIS A 437 -5.93 24.68 -5.84
N GLY A 438 -6.98 23.97 -5.40
CA GLY A 438 -8.34 24.12 -5.91
C GLY A 438 -8.89 25.54 -5.73
N ARG A 439 -8.68 26.16 -4.56
CA ARG A 439 -9.07 27.57 -4.33
C ARG A 439 -8.32 28.53 -5.26
N ARG A 440 -7.02 28.29 -5.48
CA ARG A 440 -6.20 29.10 -6.38
C ARG A 440 -6.70 29.01 -7.82
N LEU A 441 -7.04 27.82 -8.30
CA LEU A 441 -7.60 27.62 -9.65
C LEU A 441 -9.00 28.22 -9.80
N ALA A 442 -9.85 28.11 -8.77
CA ALA A 442 -11.23 28.61 -8.80
C ALA A 442 -11.36 30.13 -8.65
N ALA A 443 -10.33 30.80 -8.13
CA ALA A 443 -10.32 32.24 -7.94
C ALA A 443 -10.55 33.00 -9.27
N LYS A 444 -11.12 34.20 -9.18
CA LYS A 444 -11.43 35.06 -10.34
C LYS A 444 -12.18 34.29 -11.44
N GLU A 445 -13.22 33.57 -11.02
CA GLU A 445 -14.09 32.76 -11.90
C GLU A 445 -13.34 31.72 -12.75
N GLY A 446 -12.23 31.16 -12.24
CA GLY A 446 -11.45 30.14 -12.95
C GLY A 446 -10.42 30.70 -13.93
N ALA A 447 -10.00 31.96 -13.79
CA ALA A 447 -9.04 32.59 -14.71
C ALA A 447 -7.73 31.78 -14.83
N LEU A 448 -7.16 31.35 -13.70
CA LEU A 448 -5.92 30.57 -13.67
C LEU A 448 -6.10 29.16 -14.26
N ALA A 449 -7.28 28.54 -14.08
CA ALA A 449 -7.58 27.25 -14.70
C ALA A 449 -7.61 27.36 -16.24
N ARG A 450 -8.17 28.45 -16.79
CA ARG A 450 -8.16 28.73 -18.23
C ARG A 450 -6.75 28.98 -18.76
N GLU A 451 -5.97 29.81 -18.06
CA GLU A 451 -4.56 30.09 -18.39
C GLU A 451 -3.73 28.80 -18.41
N LEU A 452 -3.79 28.00 -17.33
CA LEU A 452 -3.06 26.74 -17.23
C LEU A 452 -3.46 25.75 -18.34
N THR A 453 -4.76 25.68 -18.67
CA THR A 453 -5.26 24.84 -19.76
C THR A 453 -4.71 25.28 -21.12
N GLN A 454 -4.68 26.58 -21.41
CA GLN A 454 -4.10 27.13 -22.64
C GLN A 454 -2.61 26.82 -22.71
N TRP A 455 -1.89 27.00 -21.60
CA TRP A 455 -0.48 26.66 -21.49
C TRP A 455 -0.21 25.17 -21.74
N LYS A 456 -0.97 24.26 -21.11
CA LYS A 456 -0.83 22.81 -21.34
C LYS A 456 -1.08 22.42 -22.80
N ASN A 457 -2.04 23.06 -23.46
CA ASN A 457 -2.30 22.84 -24.88
C ASN A 457 -1.14 23.33 -25.76
N LYS A 458 -0.56 24.50 -25.44
CA LYS A 458 0.65 25.02 -26.10
C LYS A 458 1.81 24.02 -25.98
N VAL A 459 2.07 23.53 -24.77
CA VAL A 459 3.10 22.51 -24.50
C VAL A 459 2.85 21.25 -25.32
N ARG A 460 1.63 20.69 -25.29
CA ARG A 460 1.29 19.46 -26.01
C ARG A 460 1.55 19.57 -27.52
N LEU A 461 1.29 20.72 -28.13
CA LEU A 461 1.52 20.96 -29.56
C LEU A 461 2.99 21.17 -29.91
N ALA A 462 3.76 21.78 -29.01
CA ALA A 462 5.16 22.14 -29.25
C ALA A 462 6.17 21.03 -28.86
N TRP A 463 5.85 20.21 -27.86
CA TRP A 463 6.85 19.35 -27.18
C TRP A 463 7.58 18.37 -28.10
N SER A 464 6.89 17.79 -29.09
CA SER A 464 7.49 16.83 -30.03
C SER A 464 8.58 17.44 -30.91
N GLY A 465 8.62 18.76 -31.06
CA GLY A 465 9.66 19.49 -31.79
C GLY A 465 10.78 20.06 -30.91
N VAL A 466 10.70 19.92 -29.58
CA VAL A 466 11.75 20.42 -28.68
C VAL A 466 13.01 19.56 -28.81
N ARG A 467 14.18 20.18 -28.91
CA ARG A 467 15.48 19.49 -29.04
C ARG A 467 16.50 20.08 -28.09
N MET A 468 17.35 19.23 -27.52
CA MET A 468 18.44 19.61 -26.64
C MET A 468 19.78 19.19 -27.24
N THR A 469 20.79 20.04 -27.11
CA THR A 469 22.16 19.72 -27.56
C THR A 469 23.15 20.31 -26.56
N ARG A 470 24.03 19.47 -26.02
CA ARG A 470 25.14 19.94 -25.18
C ARG A 470 26.16 20.68 -26.04
N LEU A 471 26.63 21.83 -25.58
CA LEU A 471 27.66 22.61 -26.28
C LEU A 471 29.06 22.44 -25.69
N ASP A 472 29.16 22.12 -24.41
CA ASP A 472 30.44 21.89 -23.74
C ASP A 472 30.85 20.42 -23.75
N THR A 473 32.14 20.17 -23.55
CA THR A 473 32.69 18.82 -23.37
C THR A 473 32.70 18.47 -21.88
N PRO A 474 32.06 17.35 -21.46
CA PRO A 474 32.09 16.91 -20.07
C PRO A 474 33.53 16.76 -19.56
N SER A 475 33.83 17.37 -18.40
CA SER A 475 35.13 17.21 -17.74
C SER A 475 35.14 15.91 -16.93
N ALA A 476 36.10 15.03 -17.18
CA ALA A 476 36.23 13.77 -16.44
C ALA A 476 36.76 13.95 -15.00
N ARG A 477 37.35 15.12 -14.71
CA ARG A 477 37.90 15.49 -13.40
C ARG A 477 37.68 16.98 -13.19
N ILE A 478 37.26 17.33 -11.98
CA ILE A 478 37.07 18.70 -11.52
C ILE A 478 37.72 18.77 -10.14
N ASP A 479 38.56 19.77 -9.90
CA ASP A 479 39.16 19.97 -8.59
C ASP A 479 38.09 20.42 -7.58
N VAL A 480 38.26 20.06 -6.31
CA VAL A 480 37.35 20.52 -5.24
C VAL A 480 37.29 22.04 -5.23
N ASP A 481 36.09 22.57 -4.98
CA ASP A 481 35.75 24.01 -5.03
C ASP A 481 35.83 24.64 -6.44
N THR A 482 36.07 23.85 -7.49
CA THR A 482 35.91 24.29 -8.88
C THR A 482 34.49 24.01 -9.37
N ALA A 483 33.97 24.92 -10.20
CA ALA A 483 32.60 24.82 -10.69
C ALA A 483 32.44 23.72 -11.76
N LEU A 484 31.41 22.88 -11.59
CA LEU A 484 30.82 22.10 -12.66
C LEU A 484 30.14 23.05 -13.64
N ASN A 485 30.68 23.12 -14.85
CA ASN A 485 30.15 23.93 -15.94
C ASN A 485 29.37 23.03 -16.90
N ILE A 486 28.14 23.42 -17.20
CA ILE A 486 27.29 22.75 -18.19
C ILE A 486 26.66 23.82 -19.07
N GLN A 487 26.71 23.64 -20.40
CA GLN A 487 26.07 24.51 -21.37
C GLN A 487 25.22 23.69 -22.34
N VAL A 488 23.93 24.02 -22.41
CA VAL A 488 22.97 23.31 -23.25
C VAL A 488 22.23 24.31 -24.15
N LYS A 489 22.21 24.02 -25.45
CA LYS A 489 21.38 24.69 -26.43
C LYS A 489 20.04 23.97 -26.53
N ILE A 490 18.94 24.72 -26.45
CA ILE A 490 17.58 24.17 -26.56
C ILE A 490 16.80 24.87 -27.67
N GLU A 491 16.31 24.09 -28.62
CA GLU A 491 15.33 24.53 -29.61
C GLU A 491 13.93 24.32 -29.02
N LEU A 492 13.25 25.41 -28.66
CA LEU A 492 12.02 25.36 -27.86
C LEU A 492 10.73 25.18 -28.68
N ASN A 493 10.81 25.16 -30.00
CA ASN A 493 9.68 24.94 -30.91
C ASN A 493 8.42 25.77 -30.59
N GLY A 494 8.60 27.07 -30.34
CA GLY A 494 7.50 28.00 -30.01
C GLY A 494 7.15 28.10 -28.51
N LEU A 495 7.80 27.32 -27.65
CA LEU A 495 7.83 27.57 -26.21
C LEU A 495 8.82 28.69 -25.87
N THR A 496 8.65 29.32 -24.71
CA THR A 496 9.59 30.30 -24.17
C THR A 496 10.45 29.69 -23.06
N PRO A 497 11.57 30.31 -22.69
CA PRO A 497 12.41 29.80 -21.60
C PRO A 497 11.67 29.66 -20.27
N GLU A 498 10.64 30.47 -20.04
CA GLU A 498 9.82 30.42 -18.83
C GLU A 498 8.91 29.18 -18.78
N ASP A 499 8.54 28.63 -19.95
CA ASP A 499 7.66 27.45 -20.10
C ASP A 499 8.36 26.13 -19.73
N VAL A 500 9.67 26.15 -19.48
CA VAL A 500 10.47 24.93 -19.23
C VAL A 500 11.41 25.10 -18.05
N ARG A 501 11.87 23.98 -17.49
CA ARG A 501 12.98 23.94 -16.53
C ARG A 501 13.98 22.91 -17.00
N LEU A 502 15.25 23.31 -16.99
CA LEU A 502 16.39 22.47 -17.27
C LEU A 502 17.11 22.19 -15.96
N GLU A 503 17.34 20.92 -15.65
CA GLU A 503 17.99 20.49 -14.42
C GLU A 503 19.19 19.57 -14.75
N CYS A 504 20.28 19.76 -14.02
CA CYS A 504 21.33 18.75 -13.88
C CYS A 504 21.01 17.92 -12.64
N VAL A 505 20.71 16.64 -12.85
CA VAL A 505 20.47 15.66 -11.79
C VAL A 505 21.82 15.04 -11.44
N LEU A 506 22.38 15.37 -10.29
CA LEU A 506 23.66 14.86 -9.81
C LEU A 506 23.43 13.68 -8.87
N GLY A 507 24.21 12.62 -9.01
CA GLY A 507 24.09 11.40 -8.22
C GLY A 507 25.32 10.52 -8.29
N GLU A 508 25.16 9.29 -7.83
CA GLU A 508 26.19 8.25 -7.82
C GLU A 508 25.64 6.99 -8.49
N GLU A 509 26.48 6.26 -9.22
CA GLU A 509 26.12 4.93 -9.70
C GLU A 509 26.51 3.88 -8.66
N ASP A 510 25.58 2.98 -8.33
CA ASP A 510 25.91 1.85 -7.48
C ASP A 510 26.70 0.76 -8.23
N ALA A 511 27.11 -0.28 -7.50
CA ALA A 511 27.88 -1.40 -8.04
C ALA A 511 27.15 -2.18 -9.16
N PHE A 512 25.84 -1.98 -9.33
CA PHE A 512 25.01 -2.60 -10.35
C PHE A 512 24.64 -1.63 -11.49
N GLY A 513 25.19 -0.41 -11.48
CA GLY A 513 24.96 0.62 -12.49
C GLY A 513 23.65 1.38 -12.32
N ALA A 514 22.98 1.29 -11.17
CA ALA A 514 21.78 2.09 -10.91
C ALA A 514 22.16 3.49 -10.44
N PHE A 515 21.56 4.50 -11.07
CA PHE A 515 21.79 5.90 -10.74
C PHE A 515 20.99 6.32 -9.50
N ASN A 516 21.71 6.70 -8.44
CA ASN A 516 21.17 7.19 -7.19
C ASN A 516 21.28 8.71 -7.14
N ARG A 517 20.16 9.38 -7.40
CA ARG A 517 20.07 10.85 -7.34
C ARG A 517 20.43 11.36 -5.94
N ARG A 518 21.39 12.31 -5.90
CA ARG A 518 21.77 13.06 -4.70
C ARG A 518 21.10 14.43 -4.64
N THR A 519 21.15 15.20 -5.72
CA THR A 519 20.63 16.58 -5.77
C THR A 519 20.30 16.99 -7.21
N CYS A 520 19.57 18.10 -7.38
CA CYS A 520 19.26 18.70 -8.68
C CYS A 520 19.67 20.16 -8.70
N TYR A 521 20.34 20.59 -9.77
CA TYR A 521 20.71 21.99 -10.00
C TYR A 521 19.97 22.55 -11.21
N ALA A 522 19.29 23.68 -11.03
CA ALA A 522 18.56 24.34 -12.10
C ALA A 522 19.51 25.16 -12.99
N LEU A 523 19.49 24.89 -14.30
CA LEU A 523 20.20 25.67 -15.29
C LEU A 523 19.40 26.93 -15.62
N GLN A 524 20.10 28.06 -15.74
CA GLN A 524 19.48 29.35 -16.06
C GLN A 524 19.66 29.70 -17.54
N PRO A 525 18.71 30.39 -18.17
CA PRO A 525 18.91 30.93 -19.50
C PRO A 525 20.03 31.99 -19.48
N VAL A 526 21.03 31.81 -20.34
CA VAL A 526 22.22 32.69 -20.44
C VAL A 526 22.28 33.48 -21.75
N GLY A 527 21.43 33.16 -22.72
CA GLY A 527 21.36 33.87 -24.00
C GLY A 527 20.44 33.21 -25.03
N VAL A 528 20.31 33.85 -26.19
CA VAL A 528 19.53 33.35 -27.34
C VAL A 528 20.43 33.36 -28.57
N GLU A 529 20.42 32.26 -29.33
CA GLU A 529 21.14 32.11 -30.60
C GLU A 529 20.15 31.68 -31.69
N GLY A 530 19.79 32.59 -32.59
CA GLY A 530 18.75 32.36 -33.58
C GLY A 530 17.39 32.10 -32.92
N THR A 531 16.83 30.90 -33.11
CA THR A 531 15.59 30.44 -32.47
C THR A 531 15.83 29.56 -31.23
N ALA A 532 17.09 29.29 -30.88
CA ALA A 532 17.46 28.45 -29.75
C ALA A 532 17.81 29.30 -28.51
N THR A 533 17.51 28.76 -27.32
CA THR A 533 17.89 29.37 -26.05
C THR A 533 19.07 28.60 -25.45
N MET A 534 20.05 29.34 -24.96
CA MET A 534 21.22 28.80 -24.26
C MET A 534 20.97 28.77 -22.77
N PHE A 535 21.23 27.63 -22.14
CA PHE A 535 21.15 27.42 -20.70
C PHE A 535 22.52 27.07 -20.12
N GLY A 536 22.81 27.57 -18.92
CA GLY A 536 24.10 27.39 -18.25
C GLY A 536 23.96 26.97 -16.78
N LEU A 537 24.90 26.13 -16.32
CA LEU A 537 25.18 25.87 -14.90
C LEU A 537 26.62 26.27 -14.58
N GLN A 538 26.82 26.86 -13.40
CA GLN A 538 28.12 27.01 -12.76
C GLN A 538 27.97 26.69 -11.28
N GLU A 539 28.18 25.43 -10.91
CA GLU A 539 27.95 24.95 -9.55
C GLU A 539 29.25 24.47 -8.89
N PRO A 540 29.73 25.08 -7.80
CA PRO A 540 30.93 24.63 -7.08
C PRO A 540 30.77 23.24 -6.48
N MET A 541 31.73 22.34 -6.76
CA MET A 541 31.73 20.99 -6.21
C MET A 541 32.50 20.94 -4.89
N ALA A 542 31.78 20.94 -3.76
CA ALA A 542 32.37 21.01 -2.42
C ALA A 542 32.92 19.68 -1.87
N GLU A 543 32.54 18.55 -2.47
CA GLU A 543 32.90 17.21 -1.99
C GLU A 543 33.65 16.43 -3.06
N ALA A 544 34.70 15.72 -2.65
CA ALA A 544 35.42 14.79 -3.50
C ALA A 544 34.64 13.46 -3.60
N GLY A 545 34.54 12.92 -4.81
CA GLY A 545 33.84 11.66 -5.06
C GLY A 545 33.76 11.34 -6.56
N LEU A 546 33.30 10.13 -6.88
CA LEU A 546 32.90 9.78 -8.23
C LEU A 546 31.41 10.08 -8.38
N TYR A 547 31.07 11.08 -9.19
CA TYR A 547 29.69 11.45 -9.46
C TYR A 547 29.32 11.10 -10.89
N ALA A 548 28.06 10.72 -11.07
CA ALA A 548 27.38 10.72 -12.35
C ALA A 548 26.37 11.88 -12.36
N TYR A 549 26.03 12.37 -13.54
CA TYR A 549 24.91 13.28 -13.68
C TYR A 549 24.22 13.10 -15.02
N GLU A 550 22.94 13.43 -15.03
CA GLU A 550 22.08 13.44 -16.22
C GLU A 550 21.45 14.83 -16.34
N VAL A 551 21.24 15.31 -17.57
CA VAL A 551 20.57 16.60 -17.77
C VAL A 551 19.15 16.35 -18.29
N ARG A 552 18.16 16.96 -17.64
CA ARG A 552 16.75 16.80 -18.03
C ARG A 552 16.05 18.13 -18.25
N LEU A 553 15.14 18.14 -19.22
CA LEU A 553 14.24 19.26 -19.53
C LEU A 553 12.80 18.81 -19.38
N PHE A 554 11.97 19.63 -18.74
CA PHE A 554 10.53 19.39 -18.62
C PHE A 554 9.73 20.70 -18.65
N PRO A 555 8.46 20.68 -19.06
CA PRO A 555 7.60 21.86 -19.02
C PRO A 555 7.32 22.32 -17.59
N PHE A 556 7.26 23.62 -17.36
CA PHE A 556 6.98 24.22 -16.07
C PHE A 556 5.98 25.37 -16.14
N HIS A 557 5.05 25.36 -15.20
CA HIS A 557 4.16 26.49 -14.94
C HIS A 557 3.93 26.60 -13.43
N PRO A 558 3.95 27.81 -12.82
CA PRO A 558 3.79 27.98 -11.38
C PRO A 558 2.42 27.52 -10.86
N ALA A 559 1.45 27.35 -11.76
CA ALA A 559 0.12 26.86 -11.44
C ALA A 559 -0.02 25.32 -11.39
N LEU A 560 1.00 24.54 -11.77
CA LEU A 560 0.93 23.07 -11.68
C LEU A 560 0.80 22.59 -10.23
N ALA A 561 0.18 21.43 -10.02
CA ALA A 561 0.12 20.79 -8.72
C ALA A 561 1.38 19.97 -8.45
N HIS A 562 1.93 19.36 -9.50
CA HIS A 562 3.18 18.61 -9.48
C HIS A 562 4.09 19.03 -10.65
N PRO A 563 5.42 19.12 -10.48
CA PRO A 563 6.33 19.56 -11.54
C PRO A 563 6.22 18.74 -12.84
N PHE A 564 6.00 17.44 -12.73
CA PHE A 564 5.95 16.51 -13.88
C PHE A 564 4.53 16.11 -14.32
N GLU A 565 3.52 16.87 -13.89
CA GLU A 565 2.11 16.58 -14.16
C GLU A 565 1.79 16.47 -15.66
N THR A 566 2.54 17.16 -16.52
CA THR A 566 2.36 17.12 -17.99
C THR A 566 2.80 15.81 -18.61
N GLY A 567 3.60 14.99 -17.92
CA GLY A 567 4.13 13.72 -18.43
C GLY A 567 5.22 13.88 -19.49
N CYS A 568 5.75 15.10 -19.64
CA CYS A 568 6.72 15.49 -20.65
C CYS A 568 8.11 15.66 -20.01
N MET A 569 9.11 14.98 -20.56
CA MET A 569 10.50 15.05 -20.11
C MET A 569 11.44 14.63 -21.25
N LEU A 570 12.56 15.33 -21.38
CA LEU A 570 13.65 14.98 -22.30
C LEU A 570 14.94 14.85 -21.49
N TRP A 571 15.74 13.85 -21.80
CA TRP A 571 17.03 13.59 -21.16
C TRP A 571 18.16 13.81 -22.17
N LEU A 572 19.33 14.21 -21.67
CA LEU A 572 20.56 14.46 -22.42
C LEU A 572 21.77 13.85 -21.70
#